data_AF-A0A165Q813-F1
#
_entry.id   AF-A0A165Q813-F1
#
_cell.length_a   1.000
_cell.length_b   1.000
_cell.length_c   1.000
_cell.angle_alpha   90.00
_cell.angle_beta   90.00
_cell.angle_gamma   90.00
#
_symmetry.space_group_name_H-M   'P 1'
#
loop_
_entity.id
_entity.type
_entity.pdbx_description
1 polymer ?
#
loop_
_entity_poly.entity_id
_entity_poly.type
_entity_poly.pdbx_seq_one_letter_code
_entity_poly.pdbx_strand_id
1 'polypeptide(L)'
;MALRAVLAATLLCFASLPTAVHANESPPTIGGKSCKFNLHGLHFDLCKMIANSRTRWRMVESTPPTETIMEYSFMFSKPLAFNESMSKARQCPEGTYICLRKWNRLIGPKDTLRLIEVVPIASSTYIPKDDPGEGEASVLESHDHLNVTISLGDRWTSDKHPPIIIQFHGGMYANRAQSATLAVFCDEEVEGITTTTATGGYEKWGWHLFTSRSKYACPTNGWSSHHHHEAKPNPTIPGKPGEAPDPHERLHDGGTTSKPVMFWIGSMLVPDDQCDSSAAASY
;
A
#
# COMPACT_ATOMS: atom_id res chain seq x y z
N MET A 1 74.41 -29.74 -41.76
CA MET A 1 74.36 -28.81 -40.60
C MET A 1 73.31 -27.77 -40.96
N ALA A 2 72.27 -27.41 -40.20
CA ALA A 2 71.78 -27.67 -38.84
C ALA A 2 70.24 -27.44 -38.91
N LEU A 3 69.41 -28.35 -38.43
CA LEU A 3 68.81 -28.43 -37.08
C LEU A 3 67.57 -27.52 -36.84
N ARG A 4 66.38 -28.15 -37.00
CA ARG A 4 65.13 -28.09 -36.21
C ARG A 4 64.69 -26.77 -35.53
N ALA A 5 63.40 -26.43 -35.70
CA ALA A 5 62.47 -26.23 -34.58
C ALA A 5 61.00 -26.12 -35.07
N VAL A 6 60.18 -27.11 -34.71
CA VAL A 6 58.71 -27.09 -34.83
C VAL A 6 58.18 -26.73 -33.43
N LEU A 7 57.54 -25.57 -33.30
CA LEU A 7 56.92 -25.10 -32.06
C LEU A 7 55.44 -25.49 -32.05
N ALA A 8 55.10 -26.49 -31.25
CA ALA A 8 53.73 -26.87 -30.93
C ALA A 8 53.22 -25.95 -29.82
N ALA A 9 52.20 -25.14 -30.12
CA ALA A 9 51.50 -24.31 -29.14
C ALA A 9 50.31 -25.10 -28.57
N THR A 10 50.48 -25.62 -27.36
CA THR A 10 49.45 -26.34 -26.60
C THR A 10 48.45 -25.34 -26.01
N LEU A 11 47.26 -25.24 -26.62
CA LEU A 11 46.14 -24.43 -26.13
C LEU A 11 45.45 -25.18 -24.98
N LEU A 12 45.75 -24.81 -23.73
CA LEU A 12 45.05 -25.29 -22.54
C LEU A 12 43.72 -24.55 -22.37
N CYS A 13 42.64 -25.11 -22.92
CA CYS A 13 41.27 -24.72 -22.58
C CYS A 13 40.97 -25.15 -21.13
N PHE A 14 41.19 -24.24 -20.18
CA PHE A 14 40.64 -24.40 -18.83
C PHE A 14 39.12 -24.20 -18.89
N ALA A 15 38.38 -25.30 -19.00
CA ALA A 15 36.94 -25.34 -18.78
C ALA A 15 36.67 -25.11 -17.28
N SER A 16 36.50 -23.84 -16.89
CA SER A 16 35.98 -23.49 -15.56
C SER A 16 34.52 -23.93 -15.49
N LEU A 17 34.24 -24.99 -14.72
CA LEU A 17 32.87 -25.36 -14.39
C LEU A 17 32.24 -24.21 -13.58
N PRO A 18 31.05 -23.70 -13.96
CA PRO A 18 30.33 -22.76 -13.12
C PRO A 18 29.90 -23.50 -11.85
N THR A 19 30.58 -23.24 -10.74
CA THR A 19 30.05 -23.57 -9.42
C THR A 19 28.78 -22.75 -9.26
N ALA A 20 27.62 -23.41 -9.28
CA ALA A 20 26.34 -22.80 -8.98
C ALA A 20 26.38 -22.32 -7.52
N VAL A 21 26.76 -21.05 -7.33
CA VAL A 21 26.61 -20.38 -6.05
C VAL A 21 25.10 -20.23 -5.86
N HIS A 22 24.51 -21.14 -5.09
CA HIS A 22 23.19 -20.91 -4.51
C HIS A 22 23.35 -19.71 -3.57
N ALA A 23 23.08 -18.52 -4.10
CA ALA A 23 22.90 -17.34 -3.28
C ALA A 23 21.81 -17.69 -2.27
N ASN A 24 22.20 -17.75 -1.00
CA ASN A 24 21.28 -17.97 0.11
C ASN A 24 20.51 -16.67 0.28
N GLU A 25 19.57 -16.40 -0.64
CA GLU A 25 18.74 -15.21 -0.60
C GLU A 25 17.88 -15.26 0.66
N SER A 26 18.05 -14.26 1.52
CA SER A 26 17.17 -14.06 2.66
C SER A 26 15.72 -14.04 2.18
N PRO A 27 14.78 -14.66 2.92
CA PRO A 27 13.38 -14.65 2.54
C PRO A 27 12.89 -13.21 2.36
N PRO A 28 12.01 -12.95 1.38
CA PRO A 28 11.52 -11.60 1.14
C PRO A 28 10.80 -11.06 2.38
N THR A 29 10.82 -9.74 2.57
CA THR A 29 10.15 -9.07 3.68
C THR A 29 9.13 -8.06 3.15
N ILE A 30 8.17 -7.65 3.97
CA ILE A 30 7.25 -6.54 3.69
C ILE A 30 7.67 -5.38 4.58
N GLY A 31 8.35 -4.39 4.01
CA GLY A 31 8.87 -3.26 4.78
C GLY A 31 9.79 -3.68 5.94
N GLY A 32 10.57 -4.75 5.77
CA GLY A 32 11.42 -5.33 6.82
C GLY A 32 10.71 -6.34 7.75
N LYS A 33 9.39 -6.51 7.66
CA LYS A 33 8.65 -7.55 8.40
C LYS A 33 8.54 -8.87 7.63
N SER A 34 8.36 -9.98 8.32
CA SER A 34 8.14 -11.29 7.67
C SER A 34 6.91 -11.26 6.74
N CYS A 35 7.05 -11.80 5.53
CA CYS A 35 5.94 -12.04 4.60
C CYS A 35 5.09 -13.27 4.94
N LYS A 36 5.49 -14.03 5.97
CA LYS A 36 4.71 -15.12 6.56
C LYS A 36 4.27 -14.71 7.96
N PHE A 37 3.00 -14.85 8.25
CA PHE A 37 2.42 -14.43 9.52
C PHE A 37 1.18 -15.24 9.88
N ASN A 38 0.82 -15.21 11.16
CA ASN A 38 -0.40 -15.78 11.69
C ASN A 38 -1.33 -14.64 12.12
N LEU A 39 -2.57 -14.63 11.64
CA LEU A 39 -3.62 -13.72 12.09
C LEU A 39 -4.81 -14.55 12.55
N HIS A 40 -5.16 -14.45 13.83
CA HIS A 40 -6.30 -15.15 14.42
C HIS A 40 -6.28 -16.68 14.18
N GLY A 41 -5.10 -17.31 14.22
CA GLY A 41 -4.95 -18.76 13.99
C GLY A 41 -4.89 -19.16 12.51
N LEU A 42 -5.02 -18.22 11.58
CA LEU A 42 -4.89 -18.45 10.15
C LEU A 42 -3.47 -18.14 9.68
N HIS A 43 -2.89 -19.04 8.88
CA HIS A 43 -1.52 -18.91 8.37
C HIS A 43 -1.53 -18.32 6.98
N PHE A 44 -0.72 -17.28 6.75
CA PHE A 44 -0.60 -16.62 5.45
C PHE A 44 0.85 -16.63 4.98
N ASP A 45 1.06 -16.83 3.67
CA ASP A 45 2.36 -16.78 3.02
C ASP A 45 2.27 -15.86 1.79
N LEU A 46 2.56 -14.58 2.00
CA LEU A 46 2.58 -13.57 0.95
C LEU A 46 3.94 -13.51 0.23
N CYS A 47 4.92 -14.33 0.59
CA CYS A 47 6.30 -14.17 0.12
C CYS A 47 6.41 -14.24 -1.41
N LYS A 48 5.66 -15.15 -2.03
CA LYS A 48 5.63 -15.30 -3.50
C LYS A 48 4.98 -14.10 -4.19
N MET A 49 3.97 -13.49 -3.56
CA MET A 49 3.36 -12.25 -4.04
C MET A 49 4.38 -11.11 -3.97
N ILE A 50 5.12 -11.01 -2.87
CA ILE A 50 6.03 -9.90 -2.57
C ILE A 50 7.32 -9.99 -3.39
N ALA A 51 7.92 -11.17 -3.53
CA ALA A 51 9.19 -11.36 -4.23
C ALA A 51 9.21 -10.81 -5.66
N ASN A 52 8.08 -10.90 -6.36
CA ASN A 52 7.96 -10.54 -7.78
C ASN A 52 7.21 -9.23 -8.02
N SER A 53 6.88 -8.49 -6.96
CA SER A 53 5.98 -7.34 -7.04
C SER A 53 6.75 -6.04 -7.29
N ARG A 54 7.18 -5.83 -8.55
CA ARG A 54 7.38 -4.47 -9.06
C ARG A 54 6.11 -4.02 -9.73
N THR A 55 5.28 -3.32 -8.98
CA THR A 55 4.01 -2.83 -9.51
C THR A 55 4.15 -1.37 -9.89
N ARG A 56 3.77 -1.06 -11.13
CA ARG A 56 3.47 0.30 -11.55
C ARG A 56 1.99 0.34 -11.90
N TRP A 57 1.26 1.25 -11.30
CA TRP A 57 -0.14 1.47 -11.60
C TRP A 57 -0.30 2.87 -12.18
N ARG A 58 -1.05 2.97 -13.28
CA ARG A 58 -1.25 4.22 -14.02
C ARG A 58 -2.73 4.43 -14.23
N MET A 59 -3.22 5.58 -13.79
CA MET A 59 -4.57 6.07 -14.03
C MET A 59 -4.52 7.36 -14.82
N VAL A 60 -5.50 7.54 -15.70
CA VAL A 60 -5.70 8.79 -16.45
C VAL A 60 -7.09 9.29 -16.12
N GLU A 61 -7.15 10.52 -15.60
CA GLU A 61 -8.39 11.22 -15.31
C GLU A 61 -8.53 12.39 -16.29
N SER A 62 -9.70 12.50 -16.91
CA SER A 62 -9.99 13.63 -17.79
C SER A 62 -10.30 14.85 -16.94
N THR A 63 -9.50 15.91 -17.09
CA THR A 63 -9.65 17.19 -16.40
C THR A 63 -9.64 18.33 -17.42
N PRO A 64 -10.67 18.45 -18.28
CA PRO A 64 -10.66 19.35 -19.44
C PRO A 64 -10.21 20.78 -19.09
N PRO A 65 -9.33 21.40 -19.91
CA PRO A 65 -8.81 20.95 -21.22
C PRO A 65 -7.61 19.98 -21.13
N THR A 66 -7.35 19.39 -19.97
CA THR A 66 -6.17 18.56 -19.70
C THR A 66 -6.54 17.12 -19.34
N GLU A 67 -5.55 16.24 -19.30
CA GLU A 67 -5.59 14.93 -18.64
C GLU A 67 -4.67 14.98 -17.43
N THR A 68 -5.13 14.47 -16.29
CA THR A 68 -4.29 14.21 -15.13
C THR A 68 -3.89 12.74 -15.12
N ILE A 69 -2.61 12.48 -15.21
CA ILE A 69 -2.04 11.13 -15.20
C ILE A 69 -1.42 10.89 -13.82
N MET A 70 -1.96 9.91 -13.11
CA MET A 70 -1.44 9.46 -11.81
C MET A 70 -0.66 8.17 -12.01
N GLU A 71 0.62 8.18 -11.67
CA GLU A 71 1.48 7.00 -11.70
C GLU A 71 1.95 6.65 -10.30
N TYR A 72 1.48 5.53 -9.79
CA TYR A 72 1.94 4.93 -8.56
C TYR A 72 3.03 3.90 -8.86
N SER A 73 4.10 3.92 -8.07
CA SER A 73 5.16 2.92 -8.08
C SER A 73 5.29 2.31 -6.69
N PHE A 74 5.32 0.99 -6.64
CA PHE A 74 5.38 0.22 -5.38
C PHE A 74 6.56 -0.74 -5.42
N MET A 75 7.27 -0.82 -4.31
CA MET A 75 8.11 -1.95 -3.97
C MET A 75 7.87 -2.29 -2.51
N PHE A 76 7.56 -3.55 -2.23
CA PHE A 76 7.16 -3.98 -0.88
C PHE A 76 8.36 -4.41 -0.03
N SER A 77 9.39 -4.98 -0.66
CA SER A 77 10.53 -5.57 0.03
C SER A 77 11.69 -4.61 0.25
N LYS A 78 11.81 -3.58 -0.58
CA LYS A 78 12.89 -2.61 -0.51
C LYS A 78 12.42 -1.24 -1.01
N PRO A 79 13.14 -0.16 -0.67
CA PRO A 79 12.88 1.15 -1.25
C PRO A 79 12.94 1.14 -2.78
N LEU A 80 12.21 2.07 -3.39
CA LEU A 80 12.28 2.34 -4.82
C LEU A 80 13.70 2.75 -5.20
N ALA A 81 14.18 2.20 -6.31
CA ALA A 81 15.49 2.56 -6.83
C ALA A 81 15.51 4.04 -7.26
N PHE A 82 16.47 4.78 -6.71
CA PHE A 82 16.74 6.15 -7.11
C PHE A 82 17.54 6.16 -8.41
N ASN A 83 17.13 6.97 -9.39
CA ASN A 83 17.85 7.09 -10.65
C ASN A 83 18.70 8.37 -10.67
N GLU A 84 20.02 8.22 -10.55
CA GLU A 84 20.98 9.34 -10.55
C GLU A 84 20.96 10.16 -11.85
N SER A 85 20.56 9.56 -12.98
CA SER A 85 20.45 10.27 -14.27
C SER A 85 19.22 11.19 -14.35
N MET A 86 18.29 11.08 -13.40
CA MET A 86 17.09 11.91 -13.34
C MET A 86 17.22 12.97 -12.24
N SER A 87 16.71 14.17 -12.49
CA SER A 87 16.68 15.24 -11.49
C SER A 87 15.92 14.81 -10.23
N LYS A 88 16.45 15.16 -9.05
CA LYS A 88 15.84 14.88 -7.72
C LYS A 88 14.35 15.28 -7.67
N ALA A 89 14.00 16.46 -8.19
CA ALA A 89 12.62 16.97 -8.20
C ALA A 89 11.61 16.13 -9.01
N ARG A 90 12.06 15.14 -9.81
CA ARG A 90 11.20 14.27 -10.63
C ARG A 90 11.00 12.87 -10.05
N GLN A 91 11.52 12.63 -8.86
CA GLN A 91 11.55 11.32 -8.22
C GLN A 91 11.22 11.47 -6.74
N CYS A 92 10.61 10.44 -6.14
CA CYS A 92 10.47 10.44 -4.70
C CYS A 92 11.86 10.36 -4.03
N PRO A 93 12.02 10.91 -2.81
CA PRO A 93 13.25 10.79 -2.05
C PRO A 93 13.69 9.33 -1.85
N GLU A 94 14.99 9.14 -1.60
CA GLU A 94 15.53 7.85 -1.18
C GLU A 94 14.82 7.34 0.09
N GLY A 95 14.69 6.02 0.22
CA GLY A 95 13.93 5.38 1.31
C GLY A 95 12.42 5.24 1.04
N THR A 96 11.90 5.83 -0.04
CA THR A 96 10.47 5.71 -0.41
C THR A 96 10.15 4.31 -0.94
N TYR A 97 9.13 3.65 -0.40
CA TYR A 97 8.60 2.34 -0.87
C TYR A 97 7.42 2.51 -1.82
N ILE A 98 6.58 3.53 -1.56
CA ILE A 98 5.39 3.84 -2.36
C ILE A 98 5.44 5.30 -2.78
N CYS A 99 5.43 5.54 -4.09
CA CYS A 99 5.57 6.87 -4.68
C CYS A 99 4.44 7.13 -5.66
N LEU A 100 3.82 8.30 -5.56
CA LEU A 100 2.88 8.83 -6.55
C LEU A 100 3.53 9.97 -7.32
N ARG A 101 3.43 9.91 -8.64
CA ARG A 101 3.79 11.02 -9.54
C ARG A 101 2.55 11.43 -10.30
N LYS A 102 2.21 12.72 -10.24
CA LYS A 102 1.11 13.28 -11.02
C LYS A 102 1.65 14.13 -12.15
N TRP A 103 1.11 13.89 -13.33
CA TRP A 103 1.42 14.66 -14.52
C TRP A 103 0.15 15.30 -15.03
N ASN A 104 0.26 16.51 -15.54
CA ASN A 104 -0.79 17.18 -16.27
C ASN A 104 -0.40 17.21 -17.75
N ARG A 105 -1.32 16.78 -18.61
CA ARG A 105 -1.15 16.75 -20.06
C ARG A 105 -2.18 17.67 -20.70
N LEU A 106 -1.74 18.65 -21.47
CA LEU A 106 -2.66 19.50 -22.23
C LEU A 106 -3.16 18.76 -23.47
N ILE A 107 -4.47 18.59 -23.64
CA ILE A 107 -5.03 17.93 -24.82
C ILE A 107 -5.17 18.96 -25.95
N GLY A 108 -4.49 18.77 -27.08
CA GLY A 108 -4.65 19.62 -28.26
C GLY A 108 -3.40 19.72 -29.14
N PRO A 109 -3.32 20.73 -30.03
CA PRO A 109 -2.24 20.88 -31.00
C PRO A 109 -0.85 21.11 -30.38
N LYS A 110 -0.80 21.58 -29.12
CA LYS A 110 0.42 21.78 -28.34
C LYS A 110 0.41 20.86 -27.14
N ASP A 111 0.33 19.55 -27.40
CA ASP A 111 0.37 18.55 -26.35
C ASP A 111 1.66 18.70 -25.53
N THR A 112 1.50 19.00 -24.25
CA THR A 112 2.62 19.17 -23.31
C THR A 112 2.35 18.33 -22.08
N LEU A 113 3.37 17.60 -21.64
CA LEU A 113 3.33 16.81 -20.42
C LEU A 113 4.18 17.49 -19.34
N ARG A 114 3.56 17.88 -18.24
CA ARG A 114 4.22 18.52 -17.11
C ARG A 114 4.07 17.66 -15.86
N LEU A 115 5.18 17.36 -15.19
CA LEU A 115 5.13 16.82 -13.83
C LEU A 115 4.65 17.92 -12.89
N ILE A 116 3.57 17.64 -12.17
CA ILE A 116 2.95 18.62 -11.25
C ILE A 116 3.16 18.24 -9.79
N GLU A 117 3.22 16.94 -9.45
CA GLU A 117 3.41 16.49 -8.08
C GLU A 117 4.26 15.21 -7.99
N VAL A 118 5.03 15.12 -6.90
CA VAL A 118 5.74 13.91 -6.48
C VAL A 118 5.47 13.72 -4.99
N VAL A 119 4.77 12.65 -4.64
CA VAL A 119 4.26 12.38 -3.29
C VAL A 119 4.89 11.08 -2.77
N PRO A 120 5.79 11.15 -1.77
CA PRO A 120 6.26 9.96 -1.06
C PRO A 120 5.17 9.50 -0.09
N ILE A 121 4.49 8.40 -0.42
CA ILE A 121 3.33 7.93 0.34
C ILE A 121 3.76 7.08 1.54
N ALA A 122 4.79 6.25 1.36
CA ALA A 122 5.34 5.41 2.41
C ALA A 122 6.86 5.39 2.29
N SER A 123 7.56 5.67 3.39
CA SER A 123 9.02 5.81 3.44
C SER A 123 9.56 5.26 4.75
N SER A 124 10.76 4.66 4.71
CA SER A 124 11.50 4.31 5.94
C SER A 124 12.16 5.52 6.60
N THR A 125 12.35 6.60 5.84
CA THR A 125 12.81 7.89 6.35
C THR A 125 11.60 8.73 6.71
N TYR A 126 11.36 8.90 8.01
CA TYR A 126 10.46 9.92 8.49
C TYR A 126 11.16 11.27 8.39
N ILE A 127 10.51 12.28 7.81
CA ILE A 127 11.00 13.66 7.86
C ILE A 127 10.16 14.33 8.96
N PRO A 128 10.70 14.51 10.19
CA PRO A 128 10.03 15.30 11.20
C PRO A 128 9.71 16.69 10.64
N LYS A 129 8.62 17.28 11.10
CA LYS A 129 8.39 18.71 10.88
C LYS A 129 9.54 19.44 11.59
N ASP A 130 10.32 20.19 10.84
CA ASP A 130 11.05 21.30 11.43
C ASP A 130 9.98 22.25 12.00
N ASP A 131 9.77 22.23 13.31
CA ASP A 131 9.02 23.29 13.97
C ASP A 131 9.76 24.60 13.68
N PRO A 132 9.11 25.64 13.14
CA PRO A 132 9.78 26.88 12.77
C PRO A 132 10.26 27.72 13.97
N GLY A 133 10.31 27.14 15.17
CA GLY A 133 10.80 27.76 16.40
C GLY A 133 12.16 27.19 16.78
N GLU A 134 13.22 27.83 16.29
CA GLU A 134 14.59 27.85 16.85
C GLU A 134 14.95 26.76 17.88
N GLY A 135 15.37 25.60 17.39
CA GLY A 135 16.00 24.56 18.20
C GLY A 135 16.42 23.40 17.32
N GLU A 136 17.70 23.06 17.34
CA GLU A 136 18.42 22.01 16.60
C GLU A 136 17.57 21.07 15.74
N ALA A 137 17.90 21.02 14.44
CA ALA A 137 17.40 20.06 13.45
C ALA A 137 17.11 18.70 14.10
N SER A 138 15.83 18.46 14.38
CA SER A 138 15.40 17.22 15.00
C SER A 138 15.87 16.08 14.10
N VAL A 139 16.75 15.25 14.67
CA VAL A 139 17.46 14.19 13.96
C VAL A 139 16.44 13.38 13.18
N LEU A 140 16.65 13.29 11.87
CA LEU A 140 15.93 12.39 10.99
C LEU A 140 16.10 10.98 11.57
N GLU A 141 15.12 10.49 12.34
CA GLU A 141 15.15 9.11 12.83
C GLU A 141 14.93 8.21 11.60
N SER A 142 16.04 7.90 10.95
CA SER A 142 16.09 6.92 9.89
C SER A 142 15.86 5.57 10.54
N HIS A 143 14.65 5.03 10.39
CA HIS A 143 14.43 3.65 10.70
C HIS A 143 15.02 2.80 9.58
N ASP A 144 15.70 1.71 9.94
CA ASP A 144 16.21 0.74 8.97
C ASP A 144 15.09 0.05 8.17
N HIS A 145 13.84 0.23 8.60
CA HIS A 145 12.68 -0.45 8.05
C HIS A 145 11.46 0.46 7.97
N LEU A 146 10.56 0.12 7.04
CA LEU A 146 9.29 0.80 6.87
C LEU A 146 8.33 0.40 7.99
N ASN A 147 7.61 1.37 8.56
CA ASN A 147 6.53 1.07 9.48
C ASN A 147 5.34 0.47 8.71
N VAL A 148 5.08 -0.83 8.92
CA VAL A 148 4.03 -1.59 8.26
C VAL A 148 3.14 -2.26 9.30
N THR A 149 1.82 -2.10 9.19
CA THR A 149 0.86 -2.85 10.01
C THR A 149 0.11 -3.85 9.13
N ILE A 150 -0.12 -5.06 9.65
CA ILE A 150 -0.84 -6.12 8.95
C ILE A 150 -1.97 -6.61 9.84
N SER A 151 -3.19 -6.64 9.31
CA SER A 151 -4.38 -7.11 10.02
C SER A 151 -5.35 -7.82 9.07
N LEU A 152 -6.40 -8.43 9.63
CA LEU A 152 -7.55 -8.86 8.86
C LEU A 152 -8.59 -7.74 8.86
N GLY A 153 -9.13 -7.44 7.69
CA GLY A 153 -10.26 -6.52 7.56
C GLY A 153 -11.56 -7.15 8.03
N ASP A 154 -12.62 -6.35 8.03
CA ASP A 154 -13.97 -6.88 8.22
C ASP A 154 -14.40 -7.66 6.97
N ARG A 155 -15.26 -8.68 7.17
CA ARG A 155 -15.87 -9.39 6.05
C ARG A 155 -16.73 -8.41 5.26
N TRP A 156 -16.37 -8.22 3.99
CA TRP A 156 -17.23 -7.48 3.08
C TRP A 156 -18.42 -8.34 2.66
N THR A 157 -19.55 -7.71 2.37
CA THR A 157 -20.87 -8.35 2.25
C THR A 157 -21.01 -9.40 1.15
N SER A 158 -20.01 -9.58 0.28
CA SER A 158 -20.00 -10.58 -0.79
C SER A 158 -18.83 -11.57 -0.77
N ASP A 159 -17.78 -11.33 0.01
CA ASP A 159 -16.58 -12.17 -0.03
C ASP A 159 -16.61 -13.23 1.08
N LYS A 160 -16.25 -14.47 0.73
CA LYS A 160 -16.20 -15.60 1.68
C LYS A 160 -15.16 -15.38 2.80
N HIS A 161 -14.16 -14.55 2.54
CA HIS A 161 -13.00 -14.33 3.41
C HIS A 161 -12.76 -12.82 3.59
N PRO A 162 -12.46 -12.36 4.82
CA PRO A 162 -11.98 -11.00 5.04
C PRO A 162 -10.66 -10.77 4.30
N PRO A 163 -10.43 -9.57 3.74
CA PRO A 163 -9.16 -9.25 3.10
C PRO A 163 -8.04 -9.12 4.14
N ILE A 164 -6.81 -9.38 3.72
CA ILE A 164 -5.62 -8.99 4.46
C ILE A 164 -5.42 -7.49 4.22
N ILE A 165 -5.35 -6.71 5.30
CA ILE A 165 -5.10 -5.27 5.25
C ILE A 165 -3.63 -5.05 5.60
N ILE A 166 -2.88 -4.46 4.66
CA ILE A 166 -1.48 -4.07 4.85
C ILE A 166 -1.43 -2.55 4.77
N GLN A 167 -1.09 -1.88 5.87
CA GLN A 167 -0.91 -0.44 5.88
C GLN A 167 0.58 -0.09 5.92
N PHE A 168 0.97 0.82 5.05
CA PHE A 168 2.32 1.36 4.92
C PHE A 168 2.30 2.81 5.38
N HIS A 169 3.18 3.15 6.32
CA HIS A 169 3.23 4.47 6.95
C HIS A 169 4.53 5.20 6.58
N GLY A 170 4.68 6.43 7.09
CA GLY A 170 5.96 7.15 7.11
C GLY A 170 6.18 8.15 5.97
N GLY A 171 5.24 8.31 5.04
CA GLY A 171 5.32 9.37 4.04
C GLY A 171 4.92 10.74 4.60
N MET A 172 5.43 11.81 4.01
CA MET A 172 5.09 13.21 4.33
C MET A 172 5.05 14.02 3.04
N TYR A 173 3.97 14.77 2.81
CA TYR A 173 3.84 15.67 1.66
C TYR A 173 3.01 16.88 2.03
N ALA A 174 3.48 18.08 1.67
CA ALA A 174 2.82 19.35 1.98
C ALA A 174 2.37 19.46 3.45
N ASN A 175 3.28 19.11 4.38
CA ASN A 175 3.05 19.09 5.84
C ASN A 175 1.93 18.15 6.32
N ARG A 176 1.59 17.14 5.51
CA ARG A 176 0.59 16.12 5.85
C ARG A 176 1.22 14.73 5.80
N ALA A 177 0.96 13.95 6.84
CA ALA A 177 1.32 12.54 6.86
C ALA A 177 0.64 11.82 5.71
N GLN A 178 1.38 10.91 5.10
CA GLN A 178 0.88 10.05 4.04
C GLN A 178 0.89 8.60 4.52
N SER A 179 -0.10 7.83 4.08
CA SER A 179 -0.17 6.40 4.32
C SER A 179 -0.85 5.70 3.15
N ALA A 180 -0.52 4.43 2.95
CA ALA A 180 -1.13 3.58 1.95
C ALA A 180 -1.74 2.34 2.60
N THR A 181 -2.96 1.99 2.24
CA THR A 181 -3.61 0.73 2.60
C THR A 181 -3.73 -0.15 1.37
N LEU A 182 -3.18 -1.35 1.43
CA LEU A 182 -3.40 -2.42 0.45
C LEU A 182 -4.33 -3.48 1.06
N ALA A 183 -5.54 -3.59 0.52
CA ALA A 183 -6.47 -4.67 0.83
C ALA A 183 -6.28 -5.82 -0.18
N VAL A 184 -5.82 -6.98 0.29
CA VAL A 184 -5.60 -8.17 -0.54
C VAL A 184 -6.68 -9.20 -0.25
N PHE A 185 -7.50 -9.46 -1.26
CA PHE A 185 -8.58 -10.43 -1.23
C PHE A 185 -8.06 -11.82 -1.64
N CYS A 186 -8.49 -12.84 -0.91
CA CYS A 186 -8.25 -14.23 -1.28
C CYS A 186 -9.00 -14.57 -2.56
N ASP A 187 -8.27 -15.02 -3.57
CA ASP A 187 -8.80 -15.46 -4.85
C ASP A 187 -7.94 -16.62 -5.37
N GLU A 188 -8.42 -17.85 -5.19
CA GLU A 188 -7.66 -19.08 -5.48
C GLU A 188 -7.27 -19.22 -6.97
N GLU A 189 -7.99 -18.53 -7.85
CA GLU A 189 -7.78 -18.58 -9.30
C GLU A 189 -6.69 -17.60 -9.76
N VAL A 190 -6.29 -16.65 -8.92
CA VAL A 190 -5.34 -15.59 -9.28
C VAL A 190 -3.94 -15.88 -8.72
N GLU A 191 -3.04 -16.32 -9.61
CA GLU A 191 -1.62 -16.49 -9.30
C GLU A 191 -0.86 -15.16 -9.40
N GLY A 192 -0.68 -14.48 -8.26
CA GLY A 192 0.09 -13.22 -8.19
C GLY A 192 -0.75 -12.05 -7.68
N ILE A 193 -0.31 -10.83 -8.00
CA ILE A 193 -1.00 -9.59 -7.60
C ILE A 193 -1.74 -9.02 -8.82
N THR A 194 -3.06 -9.09 -8.82
CA THR A 194 -3.87 -8.30 -9.76
C THR A 194 -4.16 -6.98 -9.08
N THR A 195 -3.36 -5.95 -9.35
CA THR A 195 -3.61 -4.62 -8.81
C THR A 195 -4.89 -4.06 -9.44
N THR A 196 -6.01 -4.29 -8.76
CA THR A 196 -7.31 -3.76 -9.12
C THR A 196 -7.47 -2.44 -8.40
N THR A 197 -7.13 -1.37 -9.12
CA THR A 197 -7.65 -0.02 -8.88
C THR A 197 -7.18 0.62 -7.56
N ALA A 198 -6.41 1.72 -7.61
CA ALA A 198 -6.51 2.69 -6.52
C ALA A 198 -7.94 3.22 -6.60
N THR A 199 -8.77 2.93 -5.60
CA THR A 199 -10.18 3.29 -5.65
C THR A 199 -10.26 4.81 -5.77
N GLY A 200 -10.61 5.29 -6.97
CA GLY A 200 -10.65 6.71 -7.30
C GLY A 200 -11.60 7.41 -6.34
N GLY A 201 -11.05 8.19 -5.40
CA GLY A 201 -11.87 8.92 -4.43
C GLY A 201 -11.21 9.31 -3.11
N TYR A 202 -10.03 8.78 -2.75
CA TYR A 202 -9.55 8.93 -1.37
C TYR A 202 -8.17 9.53 -1.15
N GLU A 203 -7.59 10.30 -2.08
CA GLU A 203 -6.49 11.23 -1.75
C GLU A 203 -6.95 12.39 -0.82
N LYS A 204 -8.01 12.18 -0.05
CA LYS A 204 -8.46 13.09 0.98
C LYS A 204 -7.57 12.83 2.20
N TRP A 205 -6.81 13.84 2.60
CA TRP A 205 -6.01 13.84 3.83
C TRP A 205 -4.73 12.98 3.82
N GLY A 206 -4.23 12.55 2.65
CA GLY A 206 -2.95 11.82 2.55
C GLY A 206 -3.06 10.31 2.75
N TRP A 207 -4.27 9.76 2.78
CA TRP A 207 -4.48 8.31 2.80
C TRP A 207 -4.66 7.79 1.37
N HIS A 208 -4.10 6.63 1.03
CA HIS A 208 -4.20 6.02 -0.30
C HIS A 208 -4.67 4.57 -0.19
N LEU A 209 -5.79 4.22 -0.81
CA LEU A 209 -6.35 2.87 -0.76
C LEU A 209 -6.14 2.12 -2.08
N PHE A 210 -5.61 0.91 -1.99
CA PHE A 210 -5.42 -0.03 -3.09
C PHE A 210 -6.12 -1.33 -2.78
N THR A 211 -6.70 -1.96 -3.80
CA THR A 211 -7.21 -3.32 -3.68
C THR A 211 -6.48 -4.27 -4.62
N SER A 212 -6.38 -5.52 -4.23
CA SER A 212 -5.80 -6.57 -5.07
C SER A 212 -6.43 -7.91 -4.76
N ARG A 213 -6.37 -8.83 -5.71
CA ARG A 213 -6.73 -10.24 -5.51
C ARG A 213 -5.49 -11.13 -5.64
N SER A 214 -5.44 -12.21 -4.86
CA SER A 214 -4.36 -13.19 -4.92
C SER A 214 -4.71 -14.49 -4.20
N LYS A 215 -4.27 -15.64 -4.74
CA LYS A 215 -4.32 -16.93 -4.03
C LYS A 215 -3.44 -16.94 -2.78
N TYR A 216 -2.41 -16.10 -2.73
CA TYR A 216 -1.49 -16.00 -1.59
C TYR A 216 -2.15 -15.32 -0.38
N ALA A 217 -3.25 -14.59 -0.57
CA ALA A 217 -4.06 -14.04 0.52
C ALA A 217 -5.03 -15.06 1.12
N CYS A 218 -5.12 -16.26 0.56
CA CYS A 218 -5.87 -17.37 1.15
C CYS A 218 -5.05 -18.03 2.27
N PRO A 219 -5.68 -18.43 3.38
CA PRO A 219 -4.96 -19.07 4.48
C PRO A 219 -4.44 -20.46 4.07
N THR A 220 -3.18 -20.76 4.34
CA THR A 220 -2.52 -22.01 3.93
C THR A 220 -2.98 -23.22 4.75
N ASN A 221 -3.54 -23.01 5.94
CA ASN A 221 -4.13 -24.05 6.78
C ASN A 221 -5.63 -24.25 6.54
N GLY A 222 -6.18 -23.62 5.49
CA GLY A 222 -7.61 -23.67 5.16
C GLY A 222 -8.46 -22.76 6.03
N TRP A 223 -9.67 -22.45 5.55
CA TRP A 223 -10.64 -21.67 6.30
C TRP A 223 -11.52 -22.61 7.12
N SER A 224 -11.29 -22.71 8.44
CA SER A 224 -12.22 -23.45 9.29
C SER A 224 -13.51 -22.62 9.46
N SER A 225 -14.66 -23.23 9.20
CA SER A 225 -15.98 -22.61 9.39
C SER A 225 -16.28 -22.26 10.85
N HIS A 226 -15.43 -22.67 11.80
CA HIS A 226 -15.59 -22.35 13.22
C HIS A 226 -15.10 -20.95 13.62
N HIS A 227 -14.38 -20.23 12.75
CA HIS A 227 -13.97 -18.84 13.01
C HIS A 227 -15.02 -17.80 12.62
N HIS A 228 -16.31 -18.12 12.79
CA HIS A 228 -17.31 -17.05 12.86
C HIS A 228 -16.97 -16.22 14.09
N HIS A 229 -16.29 -15.10 13.88
CA HIS A 229 -16.36 -13.98 14.81
C HIS A 229 -17.84 -13.77 15.07
N GLU A 230 -18.24 -14.14 16.29
CA GLU A 230 -19.55 -13.83 16.84
C GLU A 230 -19.74 -12.36 16.56
N ALA A 231 -20.64 -12.04 15.62
CA ALA A 231 -20.89 -10.67 15.21
C ALA A 231 -21.11 -9.91 16.52
N LYS A 232 -20.27 -8.88 16.79
CA LYS A 232 -20.42 -8.08 18.01
C LYS A 232 -21.91 -7.77 18.13
N PRO A 233 -22.58 -8.17 19.24
CA PRO A 233 -24.01 -7.97 19.36
C PRO A 233 -24.27 -6.50 19.05
N ASN A 234 -25.15 -6.28 18.07
CA ASN A 234 -25.54 -4.94 17.66
C ASN A 234 -25.92 -4.20 18.95
N PRO A 235 -25.24 -3.09 19.33
CA PRO A 235 -25.53 -2.41 20.57
C PRO A 235 -27.03 -2.15 20.59
N THR A 236 -27.72 -2.77 21.56
CA THR A 236 -29.15 -2.58 21.72
C THR A 236 -29.32 -1.11 22.04
N ILE A 237 -29.76 -0.33 21.06
CA ILE A 237 -30.09 1.08 21.25
C ILE A 237 -31.12 1.09 22.38
N PRO A 238 -30.84 1.71 23.55
CA PRO A 238 -31.84 1.85 24.58
C PRO A 238 -33.04 2.54 23.95
N GLY A 239 -34.19 1.87 23.96
CA GLY A 239 -35.41 2.39 23.34
C GLY A 239 -35.66 3.82 23.83
N LYS A 240 -35.75 4.75 22.88
CA LYS A 240 -36.10 6.15 23.15
C LYS A 240 -37.43 6.16 23.92
N PRO A 241 -37.50 6.68 25.15
CA PRO A 241 -38.76 6.74 25.88
C PRO A 241 -39.72 7.70 25.19
N GLY A 242 -40.84 7.15 24.69
CA GLY A 242 -42.10 7.86 24.44
C GLY A 242 -42.04 9.05 23.47
N GLU A 243 -42.04 8.78 22.17
CA GLU A 243 -42.47 9.77 21.17
C GLU A 243 -43.87 9.37 20.70
N ALA A 244 -44.85 10.23 21.00
CA ALA A 244 -46.25 10.01 20.65
C ALA A 244 -46.45 10.00 19.12
N PRO A 245 -47.42 9.22 18.59
CA PRO A 245 -47.63 9.12 17.15
C PRO A 245 -48.12 10.45 16.56
N ASP A 246 -47.43 10.91 15.51
CA ASP A 246 -47.80 12.07 14.69
C ASP A 246 -48.97 11.71 13.75
N PRO A 247 -50.12 12.41 13.82
CA PRO A 247 -51.32 12.09 13.05
C PRO A 247 -51.33 12.81 11.69
N HIS A 248 -50.31 12.63 10.86
CA HIS A 248 -50.34 13.10 9.47
C HIS A 248 -49.72 12.09 8.49
N GLU A 249 -50.33 10.91 8.43
CA GLU A 249 -50.18 10.00 7.30
C GLU A 249 -51.23 10.33 6.24
N ARG A 250 -50.82 11.01 5.16
CA ARG A 250 -51.55 11.02 3.88
C ARG A 250 -50.60 10.69 2.75
N LEU A 251 -50.89 9.54 2.13
CA LEU A 251 -50.89 9.26 0.69
C LEU A 251 -49.83 9.98 -0.14
N HIS A 252 -48.86 9.23 -0.67
CA HIS A 252 -48.66 9.19 -2.13
C HIS A 252 -47.95 7.91 -2.58
N ASP A 253 -48.61 7.24 -3.52
CA ASP A 253 -48.19 6.10 -4.33
C ASP A 253 -46.93 6.37 -5.17
N GLY A 254 -46.21 5.27 -5.44
CA GLY A 254 -45.72 4.96 -6.78
C GLY A 254 -44.35 5.52 -7.17
N GLY A 255 -43.34 4.64 -7.24
CA GLY A 255 -42.10 4.97 -7.94
C GLY A 255 -40.93 4.03 -7.67
N THR A 256 -40.96 2.85 -8.28
CA THR A 256 -39.82 1.94 -8.37
C THR A 256 -38.67 2.63 -9.11
N THR A 257 -37.73 3.19 -8.36
CA THR A 257 -36.46 3.69 -8.88
C THR A 257 -35.34 2.85 -8.26
N SER A 258 -34.65 2.11 -9.12
CA SER A 258 -33.39 1.44 -8.82
C SER A 258 -32.38 2.49 -8.39
N LYS A 259 -32.19 2.63 -7.07
CA LYS A 259 -31.12 3.46 -6.53
C LYS A 259 -29.79 2.79 -6.86
N PRO A 260 -28.80 3.52 -7.42
CA PRO A 260 -27.44 3.02 -7.45
C PRO A 260 -27.00 2.79 -6.00
N VAL A 261 -26.48 1.60 -5.73
CA VAL A 261 -25.85 1.27 -4.45
C VAL A 261 -24.62 2.16 -4.32
N MET A 262 -24.78 3.32 -3.66
CA MET A 262 -23.65 4.06 -3.14
C MET A 262 -23.01 3.19 -2.07
N PHE A 263 -21.82 2.67 -2.38
CA PHE A 263 -20.95 1.99 -1.44
C PHE A 263 -20.51 2.98 -0.37
N TRP A 264 -21.25 3.03 0.73
CA TRP A 264 -20.74 3.57 1.98
C TRP A 264 -19.68 2.62 2.50
N ILE A 265 -18.42 2.94 2.24
CA ILE A 265 -17.32 2.45 3.07
C ILE A 265 -17.58 3.10 4.43
N GLY A 266 -18.09 2.32 5.38
CA GLY A 266 -18.26 2.77 6.76
C GLY A 266 -16.95 3.40 7.22
N SER A 267 -17.03 4.66 7.61
CA SER A 267 -15.93 5.40 8.20
C SER A 267 -15.31 4.55 9.31
N MET A 268 -14.16 3.94 9.05
CA MET A 268 -13.26 3.51 10.10
C MET A 268 -12.77 4.80 10.75
N LEU A 269 -13.50 5.25 11.78
CA LEU A 269 -13.03 6.26 12.70
C LEU A 269 -11.77 5.67 13.35
N VAL A 270 -10.62 6.21 12.97
CA VAL A 270 -9.41 6.10 13.76
C VAL A 270 -9.72 6.72 15.12
N PRO A 271 -9.57 6.02 16.25
CA PRO A 271 -9.71 6.67 17.55
C PRO A 271 -8.62 7.72 17.69
N ASP A 272 -9.01 8.95 18.02
CA ASP A 272 -8.08 9.98 18.48
C ASP A 272 -7.45 9.50 19.79
N ASP A 273 -6.17 9.13 19.76
CA ASP A 273 -5.39 8.91 20.98
C ASP A 273 -5.17 10.27 21.64
N GLN A 274 -5.98 10.51 22.67
CA GLN A 274 -5.91 11.66 23.55
C GLN A 274 -4.75 11.45 24.53
N CYS A 275 -3.57 12.03 24.21
CA CYS A 275 -2.47 12.15 25.16
C CYS A 275 -2.85 13.15 26.26
N ASP A 276 -3.35 12.63 27.38
CA ASP A 276 -3.62 13.41 28.59
C ASP A 276 -2.29 13.62 29.35
N SER A 277 -1.66 14.77 29.13
CA SER A 277 -0.51 15.22 29.90
C SER A 277 -0.97 15.85 31.21
N SER A 278 -1.03 15.06 32.28
CA SER A 278 -1.09 15.56 33.66
C SER A 278 0.16 15.12 34.43
N ALA A 279 1.15 16.01 34.49
CA ALA A 279 2.23 15.92 35.47
C ALA A 279 2.10 17.12 36.42
N ALA A 280 1.56 16.84 37.60
CA ALA A 280 1.54 17.76 38.72
C ALA A 280 2.97 18.00 39.21
N ALA A 281 3.37 19.26 39.30
CA ALA A 281 4.58 19.67 40.00
C ALA A 281 4.35 19.59 41.52
N SER A 282 5.31 19.00 42.23
CA SER A 282 5.45 19.14 43.69
C SER A 282 6.93 19.10 44.04
N TYR A 283 7.35 20.19 44.71
CA TYR A 283 8.66 20.56 45.25
C TYR A 283 9.73 21.05 44.27
#